data_AF-A0A964QXM4-F1
#
_entry.id   AF-A0A964QXM4-F1
#
_cell.length_a   1.000
_cell.length_b   1.000
_cell.length_c   1.000
_cell.angle_alpha   90.00
_cell.angle_beta   90.00
_cell.angle_gamma   90.00
#
_symmetry.space_group_name_H-M   'P 1'
#
loop_
_entity.id
_entity.type
_entity.pdbx_description
1 polymer ?
#
loop_
_entity_poly.entity_id
_entity_poly.type
_entity_poly.pdbx_seq_one_letter_code
_entity_poly.pdbx_strand_id
1 'polypeptide(L)'
;MKTNSVRLAAVFAGFLFTANAPAADPYADSWLTTYASKYARIYTNDAAKTAGNAAATWSNGTQTQSSPAYAGVQAVYSSSNWVYLKTSGLGQHIMGPWQNGSFPNLPKNQNVLYRIPRIPVVHTATNLTGLGAIGYFVDGVAMFDSRDGFVWTGSAESGNGTGYWNREAYVNEGATFDPGYAHQEQTGTHHYHANPIALRYLTGDHVDFDATTKTYSESTNAVTKHSPILGWVRDGYPMYGPYSYSSASNSASGLRRMISGFVLRNGSNGTDNLTNTLRASLPAWALRFYGTTQTGPTVIATYPISRYMEDYAYLGDLGKTQGVDFDLDEYNGRWCVTPEFPQGTYAYFVSMSSNGTPVFPNNIGRAFYGNPTGATATIGETVTTNFLGGADLRESMNPPARSGNNIVLTWSAVEGGTYRVEAESNLSGSNWVAFNTNTVSGTVTGTATETNGGTNSMRFYRVARTGIANYDGYTGGGGASFVAPGGSVSRGSGTNITVSITLPTGGSNPPMTPPTTVSVTSVTLGGIVGTSVSYAVQGTVVATFAITAGTSLGAKDMIVTFPPPPPPAPQNNVVFTLTGGFTINP
;
A
#
# COMPACT_ATOMS: atom_id res chain seq x y z
N MET A 1 -29.95 -10.95 69.80
CA MET A 1 -29.37 -12.00 68.94
C MET A 1 -29.95 -11.86 67.54
N LYS A 2 -29.17 -11.32 66.60
CA LYS A 2 -29.50 -11.31 65.16
C LYS A 2 -28.82 -12.53 64.54
N THR A 3 -29.58 -13.45 63.97
CA THR A 3 -29.07 -14.64 63.29
C THR A 3 -28.86 -14.34 61.80
N ASN A 4 -27.59 -14.37 61.38
CA ASN A 4 -27.16 -14.21 59.99
C ASN A 4 -27.56 -15.45 59.17
N SER A 5 -28.31 -15.25 58.09
CA SER A 5 -28.55 -16.28 57.07
C SER A 5 -27.61 -16.02 55.89
N VAL A 6 -26.62 -16.89 55.72
CA VAL A 6 -25.69 -16.88 54.58
C VAL A 6 -26.41 -17.42 53.35
N ARG A 7 -26.54 -16.60 52.29
CA ARG A 7 -27.00 -17.06 50.98
C ARG A 7 -25.80 -17.61 50.21
N LEU A 8 -25.84 -18.90 49.91
CA LEU A 8 -24.88 -19.62 49.06
C LEU A 8 -25.09 -19.16 47.61
N ALA A 9 -24.14 -18.42 47.05
CA ALA A 9 -24.11 -18.09 45.63
C ALA A 9 -23.52 -19.28 44.85
N ALA A 10 -24.33 -19.94 44.04
CA ALA A 10 -23.86 -20.94 43.10
C ALA A 10 -23.08 -20.23 41.97
N VAL A 11 -21.76 -20.40 41.95
CA VAL A 11 -20.91 -19.94 40.86
C VAL A 11 -21.04 -20.95 39.72
N PHE A 12 -21.82 -20.59 38.70
CA PHE A 12 -21.78 -21.28 37.41
C PHE A 12 -20.45 -20.93 36.73
N ALA A 13 -19.51 -21.89 36.70
CA ALA A 13 -18.33 -21.81 35.85
C ALA A 13 -18.77 -21.98 34.38
N GLY A 14 -19.13 -20.86 33.74
CA GLY A 14 -19.28 -20.82 32.29
C GLY A 14 -17.91 -21.00 31.67
N PHE A 15 -17.70 -22.11 30.95
CA PHE A 15 -16.59 -22.25 30.03
C PHE A 15 -16.73 -21.15 28.97
N LEU A 16 -15.98 -20.06 29.14
CA LEU A 16 -15.70 -19.11 28.08
C LEU A 16 -14.90 -19.87 27.02
N PHE A 17 -15.58 -20.32 25.98
CA PHE A 17 -14.95 -20.50 24.69
C PHE A 17 -14.47 -19.11 24.27
N THR A 18 -13.21 -18.79 24.55
CA THR A 18 -12.50 -17.77 23.79
C THR A 18 -12.46 -18.31 22.36
N ALA A 19 -13.41 -17.87 21.54
CA ALA A 19 -13.19 -17.88 20.11
C ALA A 19 -11.91 -17.09 19.92
N ASN A 20 -10.78 -17.78 19.73
CA ASN A 20 -9.57 -17.15 19.28
C ASN A 20 -9.99 -16.34 18.06
N ALA A 21 -9.87 -15.01 18.13
CA ALA A 21 -9.85 -14.23 16.91
C ALA A 21 -8.89 -14.97 15.97
N PRO A 22 -9.24 -15.21 14.70
CA PRO A 22 -8.29 -15.78 13.76
C PRO A 22 -6.98 -15.01 13.92
N ALA A 23 -5.86 -15.74 13.98
CA ALA A 23 -4.56 -15.10 14.02
C ALA A 23 -4.52 -14.07 12.89
N ALA A 24 -4.20 -12.81 13.21
CA ALA A 24 -4.11 -11.73 12.23
C ALA A 24 -3.27 -12.24 11.05
N ASP A 25 -3.77 -12.09 9.83
CA ASP A 25 -3.06 -12.48 8.63
C ASP A 25 -2.07 -11.35 8.31
N PRO A 26 -0.77 -11.46 8.68
CA PRO A 26 0.12 -10.31 8.65
C PRO A 26 0.29 -9.77 7.22
N TYR A 27 0.16 -10.64 6.21
CA TYR A 27 0.26 -10.24 4.81
C TYR A 27 -0.91 -9.36 4.37
N ALA A 28 -2.12 -9.61 4.87
CA ALA A 28 -3.31 -8.86 4.49
C ALA A 28 -3.63 -7.70 5.44
N ASP A 29 -3.21 -7.80 6.71
CA ASP A 29 -3.60 -6.88 7.77
C ASP A 29 -2.57 -5.76 8.03
N SER A 30 -1.33 -5.89 7.54
CA SER A 30 -0.27 -4.91 7.83
C SER A 30 -0.38 -3.59 7.06
N TRP A 31 -1.26 -3.49 6.06
CA TRP A 31 -1.35 -2.33 5.18
C TRP A 31 -1.92 -1.10 5.90
N LEU A 32 -1.26 0.06 5.75
CA LEU A 32 -1.73 1.31 6.32
C LEU A 32 -2.93 1.81 5.52
N THR A 33 -4.12 1.64 6.08
CA THR A 33 -5.39 1.99 5.41
C THR A 33 -6.07 3.23 6.00
N THR A 34 -5.57 3.72 7.14
CA THR A 34 -6.14 4.85 7.89
C THR A 34 -6.34 6.12 7.05
N TYR A 35 -5.41 6.42 6.13
CA TYR A 35 -5.45 7.64 5.31
C TYR A 35 -5.73 7.36 3.82
N ALA A 36 -6.05 6.12 3.47
CA ALA A 36 -6.35 5.67 2.11
C ALA A 36 -7.48 6.44 1.40
N SER A 37 -8.30 7.16 2.18
CA SER A 37 -9.45 7.94 1.70
C SER A 37 -9.24 9.46 1.78
N LYS A 38 -8.00 9.91 2.06
CA LYS A 38 -7.58 11.31 1.90
C LYS A 38 -6.88 11.50 0.57
N TYR A 39 -6.97 12.71 0.03
CA TYR A 39 -6.14 13.08 -1.10
C TYR A 39 -4.67 13.18 -0.69
N ALA A 40 -3.79 12.64 -1.53
CA ALA A 40 -2.37 12.87 -1.47
C ALA A 40 -2.07 14.36 -1.58
N ARG A 41 -1.04 14.80 -0.86
CA ARG A 41 -0.69 16.21 -0.75
C ARG A 41 0.80 16.41 -0.85
N ILE A 42 1.20 17.56 -1.39
CA ILE A 42 2.58 18.02 -1.37
C ILE A 42 2.71 19.39 -0.74
N TYR A 43 3.86 19.67 -0.14
CA TYR A 43 4.37 21.03 -0.05
C TYR A 43 5.18 21.33 -1.32
N THR A 44 4.84 22.41 -2.02
CA THR A 44 5.51 22.76 -3.29
C THR A 44 6.87 23.41 -3.08
N ASN A 45 7.09 24.05 -1.93
CA ASN A 45 8.32 24.72 -1.54
C ASN A 45 8.36 24.92 -0.01
N ASP A 46 9.47 25.45 0.51
CA ASP A 46 9.69 25.63 1.95
C ASP A 46 8.74 26.68 2.56
N ALA A 47 8.33 27.68 1.79
CA ALA A 47 7.35 28.67 2.26
C ALA A 47 5.97 28.04 2.47
N ALA A 48 5.53 27.18 1.54
CA ALA A 48 4.29 26.42 1.65
C ALA A 48 4.35 25.45 2.84
N LYS A 49 5.49 24.77 3.03
CA LYS A 49 5.74 23.90 4.19
C LYS A 49 5.62 24.66 5.52
N THR A 50 6.32 25.79 5.63
CA THR A 50 6.33 26.64 6.84
C THR A 50 4.93 27.17 7.16
N ALA A 51 4.17 27.56 6.14
CA ALA A 51 2.80 28.04 6.30
C ALA A 51 1.78 26.91 6.53
N GLY A 52 2.15 25.64 6.36
CA GLY A 52 1.23 24.51 6.41
C GLY A 52 0.30 24.42 5.20
N ASN A 53 0.59 25.11 4.11
CA ASN A 53 -0.23 25.20 2.90
C ASN A 53 0.10 24.05 1.94
N ALA A 54 -0.46 22.87 2.20
CA ALA A 54 -0.28 21.71 1.33
C ALA A 54 -1.27 21.73 0.15
N ALA A 55 -0.82 21.30 -1.02
CA ALA A 55 -1.61 21.24 -2.25
C ALA A 55 -2.00 19.80 -2.59
N ALA A 56 -3.26 19.60 -2.99
CA ALA A 56 -3.79 18.30 -3.46
C ALA A 56 -3.69 18.14 -5.00
N THR A 57 -3.20 19.17 -5.69
CA THR A 57 -2.87 19.15 -7.13
C THR A 57 -1.57 19.92 -7.31
N TRP A 58 -0.81 19.59 -8.34
CA TRP A 58 0.51 20.19 -8.57
C TRP A 58 0.95 20.09 -10.02
N SER A 59 1.82 21.01 -10.43
CA SER A 59 2.47 21.02 -11.74
C SER A 59 3.78 21.80 -11.68
N ASN A 60 4.77 21.37 -12.48
CA ASN A 60 5.96 22.16 -12.80
C ASN A 60 6.05 22.49 -14.31
N GLY A 61 4.93 22.40 -15.03
CA GLY A 61 4.85 22.58 -16.48
C GLY A 61 5.17 21.33 -17.30
N THR A 62 6.03 20.42 -16.81
CA THR A 62 6.38 19.18 -17.50
C THR A 62 5.64 17.97 -16.93
N GLN A 63 5.58 17.88 -15.60
CA GLN A 63 4.83 16.85 -14.87
C GLN A 63 3.70 17.50 -14.10
N THR A 64 2.54 16.85 -14.12
CA THR A 64 1.29 17.42 -13.59
C THR A 64 0.41 16.34 -12.98
N GLN A 65 -0.12 16.63 -11.79
CA GLN A 65 -1.25 15.97 -11.16
C GLN A 65 -2.40 16.99 -11.10
N SER A 66 -3.18 17.07 -12.19
CA SER A 66 -4.20 18.11 -12.41
C SER A 66 -5.50 17.88 -11.63
N SER A 67 -5.68 16.68 -11.10
CA SER A 67 -6.81 16.31 -10.27
C SER A 67 -6.31 15.60 -9.01
N PRO A 68 -6.96 15.79 -7.85
CA PRO A 68 -6.54 15.11 -6.63
C PRO A 68 -6.53 13.60 -6.80
N ALA A 69 -5.60 12.89 -6.19
CA ALA A 69 -5.58 11.43 -6.15
C ALA A 69 -5.61 10.97 -4.69
N TYR A 70 -6.29 9.86 -4.40
CA TYR A 70 -6.26 9.28 -3.05
C TYR A 70 -4.86 8.76 -2.73
N ALA A 71 -4.42 8.97 -1.49
CA ALA A 71 -3.10 8.59 -1.03
C ALA A 71 -3.00 7.08 -0.81
N GLY A 72 -1.84 6.51 -1.16
CA GLY A 72 -1.43 5.18 -0.73
C GLY A 72 -2.33 4.04 -1.18
N VAL A 73 -2.63 3.14 -0.24
CA VAL A 73 -3.36 1.88 -0.46
C VAL A 73 -4.80 2.16 -0.91
N GLN A 74 -5.19 1.61 -2.05
CA GLN A 74 -6.54 1.73 -2.61
C GLN A 74 -7.35 0.44 -2.50
N ALA A 75 -6.69 -0.72 -2.49
CA ALA A 75 -7.32 -1.99 -2.18
C ALA A 75 -6.28 -3.04 -1.75
N VAL A 76 -6.73 -4.01 -0.97
CA VAL A 76 -5.96 -5.20 -0.61
C VAL A 76 -6.80 -6.44 -0.89
N TYR A 77 -6.26 -7.37 -1.67
CA TYR A 77 -6.87 -8.68 -1.93
C TYR A 77 -5.92 -9.80 -1.53
N SER A 78 -6.45 -10.99 -1.25
CA SER A 78 -5.64 -12.14 -0.88
C SER A 78 -6.17 -13.43 -1.48
N SER A 79 -5.27 -14.36 -1.77
CA SER A 79 -5.54 -15.76 -2.07
C SER A 79 -4.71 -16.64 -1.13
N SER A 80 -4.70 -17.95 -1.37
CA SER A 80 -3.79 -18.86 -0.65
C SER A 80 -2.32 -18.59 -0.95
N ASN A 81 -2.01 -18.06 -2.14
CA ASN A 81 -0.63 -17.93 -2.63
C ASN A 81 -0.14 -16.49 -2.65
N TRP A 82 -1.04 -15.51 -2.75
CA TRP A 82 -0.70 -14.13 -3.03
C TRP A 82 -1.45 -13.15 -2.12
N VAL A 83 -0.81 -12.04 -1.81
CA VAL A 83 -1.51 -10.80 -1.46
C VAL A 83 -1.34 -9.82 -2.60
N TYR A 84 -2.42 -9.13 -2.96
CA TYR A 84 -2.48 -8.12 -3.98
C TYR A 84 -2.69 -6.74 -3.37
N LEU A 85 -1.81 -5.81 -3.70
CA LEU A 85 -1.90 -4.40 -3.36
C LEU A 85 -2.33 -3.61 -4.60
N LYS A 86 -3.43 -2.86 -4.49
CA LYS A 86 -3.72 -1.74 -5.40
C LYS A 86 -3.33 -0.44 -4.70
N THR A 87 -2.51 0.40 -5.34
CA THR A 87 -2.06 1.67 -4.74
C THR A 87 -1.85 2.76 -5.78
N SER A 88 -2.03 4.02 -5.37
CA SER A 88 -1.61 5.17 -6.17
C SER A 88 -0.09 5.37 -6.19
N GLY A 89 0.65 4.75 -5.27
CA GLY A 89 2.08 4.99 -5.09
C GLY A 89 2.42 6.33 -4.42
N LEU A 90 1.42 7.13 -4.05
CA LEU A 90 1.60 8.43 -3.41
C LEU A 90 1.59 8.28 -1.88
N GLY A 91 2.48 9.00 -1.19
CA GLY A 91 2.60 8.94 0.27
C GLY A 91 1.33 9.37 1.00
N GLN A 92 1.05 8.71 2.13
CA GLN A 92 -0.04 9.10 3.06
C GLN A 92 0.35 10.25 4.00
N HIS A 93 1.64 10.55 4.10
CA HIS A 93 2.15 11.79 4.67
C HIS A 93 2.05 12.93 3.63
N ILE A 94 2.20 14.18 4.07
CA ILE A 94 2.37 15.29 3.12
C ILE A 94 3.77 15.18 2.55
N MET A 95 3.88 14.87 1.26
CA MET A 95 5.16 14.69 0.57
C MET A 95 5.83 16.04 0.30
N GLY A 96 7.12 16.02 0.01
CA GLY A 96 7.87 17.21 -0.33
C GLY A 96 8.03 18.19 0.85
N PRO A 97 8.55 19.39 0.58
CA PRO A 97 9.06 19.84 -0.72
C PRO A 97 10.39 19.15 -1.05
N TRP A 98 10.68 19.04 -2.35
CA TRP A 98 11.98 18.58 -2.85
C TRP A 98 12.79 19.78 -3.33
N GLN A 99 13.98 19.99 -2.75
CA GLN A 99 14.89 21.08 -3.13
C GLN A 99 14.22 22.46 -3.24
N ASN A 100 13.36 22.80 -2.28
CA ASN A 100 12.59 24.05 -2.27
C ASN A 100 11.82 24.31 -3.59
N GLY A 101 11.30 23.25 -4.21
CA GLY A 101 10.55 23.30 -5.48
C GLY A 101 11.40 23.29 -6.75
N SER A 102 12.73 23.18 -6.62
CA SER A 102 13.65 23.16 -7.78
C SER A 102 13.89 21.76 -8.35
N PHE A 103 13.44 20.71 -7.66
CA PHE A 103 13.59 19.34 -8.15
C PHE A 103 12.74 19.14 -9.43
N PRO A 104 13.31 18.61 -10.53
CA PRO A 104 12.67 18.62 -11.84
C PRO A 104 11.50 17.63 -11.98
N ASN A 105 11.41 16.64 -11.09
CA ASN A 105 10.35 15.65 -11.09
C ASN A 105 9.34 15.94 -9.97
N LEU A 106 8.07 15.59 -10.16
CA LEU A 106 6.97 15.62 -9.22
C LEU A 106 6.29 14.24 -9.20
N PRO A 107 5.82 13.77 -8.04
CA PRO A 107 5.20 12.46 -7.96
C PRO A 107 3.87 12.46 -8.72
N LYS A 108 3.45 11.31 -9.22
CA LYS A 108 2.17 11.14 -9.92
C LYS A 108 1.52 9.84 -9.49
N ASN A 109 0.18 9.80 -9.49
CA ASN A 109 -0.56 8.55 -9.32
C ASN A 109 -0.11 7.50 -10.35
N GLN A 110 0.44 6.39 -9.87
CA GLN A 110 1.00 5.30 -10.68
C GLN A 110 -0.01 4.20 -10.99
N ASN A 111 -1.15 4.13 -10.28
CA ASN A 111 -2.13 3.04 -10.37
C ASN A 111 -1.49 1.65 -10.47
N VAL A 112 -0.78 1.27 -9.41
CA VAL A 112 -0.11 -0.02 -9.36
C VAL A 112 -1.07 -1.09 -8.86
N LEU A 113 -1.07 -2.24 -9.51
CA LEU A 113 -1.53 -3.52 -8.96
C LEU A 113 -0.32 -4.46 -8.84
N TYR A 114 0.10 -4.75 -7.61
CA TYR A 114 1.26 -5.57 -7.29
C TYR A 114 0.85 -6.80 -6.50
N ARG A 115 1.53 -7.94 -6.68
CA ARG A 115 1.35 -9.15 -5.88
C ARG A 115 2.61 -9.53 -5.12
N ILE A 116 2.43 -10.04 -3.91
CA ILE A 116 3.48 -10.51 -3.00
C ILE A 116 3.21 -11.99 -2.67
N PRO A 117 4.22 -12.88 -2.77
CA PRO A 117 4.02 -14.29 -2.45
C PRO A 117 3.84 -14.46 -0.93
N ARG A 118 2.86 -15.27 -0.53
CA ARG A 118 2.58 -15.58 0.90
C ARG A 118 3.45 -16.69 1.46
N ILE A 119 4.08 -17.47 0.58
CA ILE A 119 4.93 -18.60 0.91
C ILE A 119 6.31 -18.29 0.34
N PRO A 120 7.13 -17.52 1.07
CA PRO A 120 8.47 -17.20 0.62
C PRO A 120 9.33 -18.47 0.62
N VAL A 121 10.17 -18.59 -0.42
CA VAL A 121 11.09 -19.72 -0.59
C VAL A 121 12.49 -19.17 -0.64
N VAL A 122 13.38 -19.70 0.20
CA VAL A 122 14.82 -19.35 0.20
C VAL A 122 15.38 -19.57 -1.20
N HIS A 123 16.20 -18.64 -1.67
CA HIS A 123 16.81 -18.76 -2.98
C HIS A 123 17.73 -20.00 -3.07
N THR A 124 17.81 -20.60 -4.25
CA THR A 124 18.78 -21.66 -4.57
C THR A 124 19.97 -21.15 -5.39
N ALA A 125 19.89 -19.90 -5.86
CA ALA A 125 20.93 -19.16 -6.57
C ALA A 125 20.81 -17.66 -6.26
N THR A 126 21.89 -16.90 -6.43
CA THR A 126 21.91 -15.46 -6.16
C THR A 126 20.88 -14.72 -7.02
N ASN A 127 19.90 -14.09 -6.37
CA ASN A 127 18.88 -13.26 -7.01
C ASN A 127 19.20 -11.79 -6.77
N LEU A 128 19.92 -11.15 -7.70
CA LEU A 128 20.24 -9.73 -7.60
C LEU A 128 18.98 -8.86 -7.66
N THR A 129 18.94 -7.78 -6.87
CA THR A 129 17.92 -6.74 -6.99
C THR A 129 17.99 -6.06 -8.37
N GLY A 130 16.83 -5.64 -8.88
CA GLY A 130 16.72 -4.81 -10.08
C GLY A 130 16.54 -3.33 -9.74
N LEU A 131 16.65 -2.46 -10.74
CA LEU A 131 16.15 -1.08 -10.60
C LEU A 131 14.62 -1.09 -10.53
N GLY A 132 14.04 -0.05 -9.95
CA GLY A 132 12.61 0.04 -9.71
C GLY A 132 12.14 -0.68 -8.45
N ALA A 133 10.85 -0.99 -8.40
CA ALA A 133 10.23 -1.56 -7.19
C ALA A 133 10.72 -2.99 -6.91
N ILE A 134 11.39 -3.15 -5.76
CA ILE A 134 11.78 -4.45 -5.17
C ILE A 134 10.79 -4.92 -4.11
N GLY A 135 9.66 -4.24 -3.98
CA GLY A 135 8.65 -4.44 -2.96
C GLY A 135 7.81 -3.18 -2.80
N TYR A 136 6.90 -3.20 -1.83
CA TYR A 136 6.11 -2.03 -1.47
C TYR A 136 6.08 -1.87 0.04
N PHE A 137 6.17 -0.62 0.48
CA PHE A 137 5.90 -0.25 1.85
C PHE A 137 4.40 -0.30 2.14
N VAL A 138 4.04 -0.46 3.41
CA VAL A 138 2.64 -0.68 3.83
C VAL A 138 1.74 0.52 3.60
N ASP A 139 2.28 1.72 3.38
CA ASP A 139 1.50 2.88 2.94
C ASP A 139 1.20 2.89 1.44
N GLY A 140 1.78 1.97 0.67
CA GLY A 140 1.62 1.84 -0.77
C GLY A 140 2.73 2.52 -1.59
N VAL A 141 3.74 3.13 -0.96
CA VAL A 141 4.88 3.73 -1.66
C VAL A 141 5.85 2.63 -2.12
N ALA A 142 6.44 2.80 -3.30
CA ALA A 142 7.36 1.82 -3.86
C ALA A 142 8.66 1.75 -3.04
N MET A 143 9.17 0.53 -2.87
CA MET A 143 10.46 0.28 -2.25
C MET A 143 11.50 0.07 -3.34
N PHE A 144 12.49 0.93 -3.41
CA PHE A 144 13.63 0.77 -4.30
C PHE A 144 14.82 0.22 -3.51
N ASP A 145 15.76 -0.42 -4.20
CA ASP A 145 16.99 -0.85 -3.57
C ASP A 145 17.94 0.33 -3.32
N SER A 146 19.14 0.07 -2.79
CA SER A 146 20.10 1.10 -2.40
C SER A 146 20.80 1.80 -3.57
N ARG A 147 20.36 1.63 -4.83
CA ARG A 147 21.00 2.23 -6.02
C ARG A 147 20.21 3.37 -6.62
N ASP A 148 20.91 4.38 -7.13
CA ASP A 148 20.33 5.52 -7.88
C ASP A 148 20.22 5.27 -9.40
N GLY A 149 20.59 4.06 -9.87
CA GLY A 149 20.60 3.71 -11.29
C GLY A 149 21.85 4.13 -12.07
N PHE A 150 22.82 4.80 -11.45
CA PHE A 150 24.11 5.11 -12.04
C PHE A 150 25.18 4.09 -11.65
N VAL A 151 26.05 3.79 -12.61
CA VAL A 151 27.14 2.83 -12.43
C VAL A 151 28.44 3.37 -13.05
N TRP A 152 29.58 2.98 -12.49
CA TRP A 152 30.86 3.18 -13.14
C TRP A 152 31.04 2.20 -14.31
N THR A 153 31.28 2.74 -15.49
CA THR A 153 31.45 1.96 -16.74
C THR A 153 32.91 1.56 -17.03
N GLY A 154 33.84 1.97 -16.17
CA GLY A 154 35.30 1.84 -16.41
C GLY A 154 35.98 3.17 -16.73
N SER A 155 35.23 4.15 -17.25
CA SER A 155 35.75 5.48 -17.62
C SER A 155 34.94 6.65 -17.06
N ALA A 156 33.62 6.48 -16.90
CA ALA A 156 32.72 7.49 -16.37
C ALA A 156 31.52 6.85 -15.66
N GLU A 157 30.80 7.65 -14.89
CA GLU A 157 29.49 7.29 -14.39
C GLU A 157 28.43 7.44 -15.48
N SER A 158 27.55 6.46 -15.58
CA SER A 158 26.48 6.45 -16.56
C SER A 158 25.21 5.88 -15.96
N GLY A 159 24.09 6.57 -16.19
CA GLY A 159 22.76 6.05 -15.88
C GLY A 159 22.41 4.92 -16.85
N ASN A 160 21.84 3.83 -16.35
CA ASN A 160 21.56 2.60 -17.12
C ASN A 160 22.82 1.98 -17.78
N GLY A 161 24.01 2.32 -17.29
CA GLY A 161 25.26 1.73 -17.77
C GLY A 161 25.40 0.26 -17.38
N THR A 162 26.41 -0.40 -17.94
CA THR A 162 26.84 -1.74 -17.52
C THR A 162 28.12 -1.61 -16.70
N GLY A 163 28.09 -2.07 -15.45
CA GLY A 163 29.24 -2.05 -14.56
C GLY A 163 28.94 -2.69 -13.22
N TYR A 164 29.95 -2.72 -12.34
CA TYR A 164 29.87 -3.41 -11.04
C TYR A 164 30.11 -2.50 -9.84
N TRP A 165 30.34 -1.21 -10.07
CA TRP A 165 30.42 -0.19 -9.02
C TRP A 165 29.17 0.68 -9.11
N ASN A 166 28.18 0.35 -8.28
CA ASN A 166 26.84 0.93 -8.29
C ASN A 166 26.79 2.09 -7.30
N ARG A 167 26.31 3.26 -7.72
CA ARG A 167 26.20 4.41 -6.81
C ARG A 167 25.16 4.14 -5.73
N GLU A 168 25.52 4.42 -4.49
CA GLU A 168 24.64 4.26 -3.33
C GLU A 168 23.68 5.46 -3.23
N ALA A 169 22.38 5.22 -3.28
CA ALA A 169 21.36 6.25 -3.46
C ALA A 169 21.33 7.27 -2.31
N TYR A 170 21.46 6.86 -1.04
CA TYR A 170 21.37 7.81 0.06
C TYR A 170 22.50 8.85 0.03
N VAL A 171 23.74 8.41 -0.19
CA VAL A 171 24.93 9.27 -0.31
C VAL A 171 24.84 10.20 -1.51
N ASN A 172 24.26 9.71 -2.61
CA ASN A 172 24.30 10.39 -3.90
C ASN A 172 23.09 11.28 -4.19
N GLU A 173 21.92 10.91 -3.64
CA GLU A 173 20.63 11.54 -3.92
C GLU A 173 19.94 12.04 -2.65
N GLY A 174 20.48 11.82 -1.45
CA GLY A 174 19.83 12.22 -0.20
C GLY A 174 19.47 13.70 -0.13
N ALA A 175 20.22 14.57 -0.82
CA ALA A 175 19.92 16.01 -0.95
C ALA A 175 18.67 16.31 -1.81
N THR A 176 18.18 15.33 -2.55
CA THR A 176 16.96 15.40 -3.36
C THR A 176 15.75 14.83 -2.63
N PHE A 177 15.93 14.18 -1.48
CA PHE A 177 14.83 13.59 -0.72
C PHE A 177 14.03 14.67 0.02
N ASP A 178 12.74 14.41 0.22
CA ASP A 178 11.89 15.22 1.08
C ASP A 178 12.14 14.92 2.58
N PRO A 179 11.46 15.62 3.51
CA PRO A 179 11.57 15.32 4.93
C PRO A 179 11.19 13.89 5.30
N GLY A 180 10.41 13.18 4.47
CA GLY A 180 10.05 11.78 4.68
C GLY A 180 11.12 10.79 4.19
N TYR A 181 12.20 11.28 3.55
CA TYR A 181 13.25 10.51 2.89
C TYR A 181 12.82 9.80 1.60
N ALA A 182 11.82 10.35 0.90
CA ALA A 182 11.41 9.89 -0.42
C ALA A 182 11.61 10.96 -1.49
N HIS A 183 11.66 10.49 -2.74
CA HIS A 183 11.61 11.33 -3.93
C HIS A 183 11.02 10.53 -5.10
N GLN A 184 11.13 11.05 -6.32
CA GLN A 184 10.55 10.45 -7.51
C GLN A 184 11.47 10.56 -8.71
N GLU A 185 11.43 9.53 -9.55
CA GLU A 185 12.11 9.52 -10.84
C GLU A 185 11.23 10.16 -11.94
N GLN A 186 11.71 10.15 -13.19
CA GLN A 186 11.14 10.88 -14.32
C GLN A 186 9.72 10.43 -14.74
N THR A 187 9.25 9.24 -14.34
CA THR A 187 7.86 8.79 -14.56
C THR A 187 6.92 9.14 -13.40
N GLY A 188 7.46 9.77 -12.35
CA GLY A 188 6.70 10.23 -11.18
C GLY A 188 6.46 9.13 -10.14
N THR A 189 7.19 8.01 -10.21
CA THR A 189 7.12 6.97 -9.17
C THR A 189 7.75 7.50 -7.89
N HIS A 190 6.93 7.82 -6.89
CA HIS A 190 7.41 8.17 -5.56
C HIS A 190 7.90 6.92 -4.82
N HIS A 191 9.09 6.98 -4.23
CA HIS A 191 9.74 5.81 -3.64
C HIS A 191 10.72 6.17 -2.54
N TYR A 192 11.03 5.16 -1.71
CA TYR A 192 12.11 5.19 -0.73
C TYR A 192 13.26 4.28 -1.18
N HIS A 193 14.49 4.80 -1.16
CA HIS A 193 15.73 4.00 -1.22
C HIS A 193 16.22 3.56 0.16
N ALA A 194 15.86 4.33 1.18
CA ALA A 194 16.43 4.22 2.51
C ALA A 194 15.34 4.23 3.60
N ASN A 195 15.72 4.62 4.83
CA ASN A 195 14.82 4.70 6.00
C ASN A 195 13.54 5.51 5.67
N PRO A 196 12.36 4.88 5.60
CA PRO A 196 11.10 5.58 5.29
C PRO A 196 10.58 6.28 6.56
N ILE A 197 11.24 7.34 7.00
CA ILE A 197 11.07 7.92 8.34
C ILE A 197 9.65 8.46 8.57
N ALA A 198 9.01 9.02 7.54
CA ALA A 198 7.61 9.43 7.63
C ALA A 198 6.66 8.25 7.83
N LEU A 199 6.88 7.14 7.14
CA LEU A 199 6.09 5.91 7.32
C LEU A 199 6.27 5.31 8.71
N ARG A 200 7.51 5.29 9.21
CA ARG A 200 7.81 4.87 10.57
C ARG A 200 7.00 5.67 11.59
N TYR A 201 6.93 6.99 11.43
CA TYR A 201 6.05 7.82 12.25
C TYR A 201 4.56 7.44 12.12
N LEU A 202 4.05 7.28 10.89
CA LEU A 202 2.63 6.95 10.64
C LEU A 202 2.22 5.58 11.19
N THR A 203 3.15 4.63 11.23
CA THR A 203 2.94 3.29 11.82
C THR A 203 3.23 3.25 13.33
N GLY A 204 3.59 4.41 13.89
CA GLY A 204 3.86 4.59 15.31
C GLY A 204 5.16 3.97 15.77
N ASP A 205 6.12 3.68 14.88
CA ASP A 205 7.48 3.26 15.25
C ASP A 205 8.20 4.37 16.05
N HIS A 206 9.47 4.15 16.39
CA HIS A 206 10.26 5.02 17.26
C HIS A 206 10.73 6.35 16.62
N VAL A 207 9.77 7.18 16.16
CA VAL A 207 10.03 8.43 15.45
C VAL A 207 9.14 9.54 16.01
N ASP A 208 9.71 10.73 16.20
CA ASP A 208 9.01 11.94 16.57
C ASP A 208 8.75 12.83 15.34
N PHE A 209 7.64 13.58 15.36
CA PHE A 209 7.32 14.58 14.33
C PHE A 209 7.26 15.97 14.96
N ASP A 210 8.05 16.89 14.41
CA ASP A 210 7.99 18.30 14.79
C ASP A 210 6.96 19.03 13.92
N ALA A 211 5.83 19.39 14.54
CA ALA A 211 4.75 20.11 13.87
C ALA A 211 5.11 21.54 13.44
N THR A 212 6.18 22.14 13.97
CA THR A 212 6.64 23.48 13.57
C THR A 212 7.43 23.41 12.28
N THR A 213 8.45 22.54 12.26
CA THR A 213 9.37 22.38 11.13
C THR A 213 8.87 21.39 10.08
N LYS A 214 7.79 20.64 10.37
CA LYS A 214 7.24 19.54 9.56
C LYS A 214 8.32 18.53 9.15
N THR A 215 9.16 18.14 10.10
CA THR A 215 10.21 17.14 9.90
C THR A 215 10.08 15.99 10.90
N TYR A 216 10.71 14.87 10.54
CA TYR A 216 10.75 13.67 11.36
C TYR A 216 12.15 13.48 11.92
N SER A 217 12.26 12.95 13.13
CA SER A 217 13.53 12.60 13.76
C SER A 217 13.39 11.32 14.54
N GLU A 218 14.47 10.55 14.62
CA GLU A 218 14.52 9.39 15.51
C GLU A 218 14.23 9.83 16.94
N SER A 219 13.33 9.12 17.62
CA SER A 219 12.94 9.51 18.98
C SER A 219 14.11 9.34 19.96
N THR A 220 14.20 10.23 20.93
CA THR A 220 15.17 10.14 22.03
C THR A 220 14.63 9.39 23.24
N ASN A 221 13.35 8.99 23.19
CA ASN A 221 12.71 8.21 24.24
C ASN A 221 13.27 6.78 24.29
N ALA A 222 12.92 6.04 25.34
CA ALA A 222 13.23 4.62 25.41
C ALA A 222 12.39 3.84 24.39
N VAL A 223 13.03 2.88 23.71
CA VAL A 223 12.35 1.95 22.81
C VAL A 223 11.47 1.01 23.63
N THR A 224 10.17 1.06 23.41
CA THR A 224 9.17 0.30 24.20
C THR A 224 8.48 -0.81 23.43
N LYS A 225 8.68 -0.91 22.11
CA LYS A 225 8.07 -1.94 21.26
C LYS A 225 8.98 -2.35 20.10
N HIS A 226 8.73 -3.56 19.59
CA HIS A 226 9.29 -4.01 18.31
C HIS A 226 8.78 -3.09 17.20
N SER A 227 9.61 -2.79 16.19
CA SER A 227 9.15 -2.02 15.04
C SER A 227 8.01 -2.77 14.32
N PRO A 228 7.04 -2.08 13.71
CA PRO A 228 6.01 -2.72 12.91
C PRO A 228 6.57 -3.24 11.58
N ILE A 229 5.81 -4.08 10.88
CA ILE A 229 6.04 -4.36 9.46
C ILE A 229 5.89 -3.04 8.70
N LEU A 230 6.96 -2.61 8.05
CA LEU A 230 6.98 -1.41 7.19
C LEU A 230 6.73 -1.75 5.74
N GLY A 231 6.99 -2.99 5.30
CA GLY A 231 6.77 -3.36 3.91
C GLY A 231 6.95 -4.85 3.65
N TRP A 232 6.69 -5.22 2.41
CA TRP A 232 6.86 -6.57 1.90
C TRP A 232 7.79 -6.53 0.71
N VAL A 233 8.87 -7.32 0.80
CA VAL A 233 9.85 -7.46 -0.27
C VAL A 233 9.29 -8.40 -1.34
N ARG A 234 9.76 -8.24 -2.57
CA ARG A 234 9.34 -9.00 -3.75
C ARG A 234 9.44 -10.53 -3.59
N ASP A 235 10.28 -11.00 -2.69
CA ASP A 235 10.46 -12.42 -2.35
C ASP A 235 9.50 -12.95 -1.28
N GLY A 236 8.63 -12.09 -0.73
CA GLY A 236 7.60 -12.45 0.24
C GLY A 236 8.00 -12.32 1.71
N TYR A 237 9.26 -11.97 2.01
CA TYR A 237 9.66 -11.75 3.39
C TYR A 237 9.28 -10.33 3.88
N PRO A 238 8.89 -10.18 5.15
CA PRO A 238 8.55 -8.88 5.73
C PRO A 238 9.79 -8.02 5.92
N MET A 239 9.59 -6.70 5.83
CA MET A 239 10.55 -5.68 6.23
C MET A 239 10.04 -4.95 7.45
N TYR A 240 10.88 -4.88 8.47
CA TYR A 240 10.60 -4.16 9.70
C TYR A 240 11.41 -2.87 9.80
N GLY A 241 10.94 -1.97 10.66
CA GLY A 241 11.78 -0.87 11.15
C GLY A 241 13.00 -1.37 11.93
N PRO A 242 13.85 -0.46 12.41
CA PRO A 242 15.19 -0.77 12.88
C PRO A 242 15.25 -1.47 14.24
N TYR A 243 14.13 -1.62 14.97
CA TYR A 243 14.10 -2.19 16.32
C TYR A 243 13.49 -3.57 16.37
N SER A 244 14.20 -4.50 17.03
CA SER A 244 13.74 -5.88 17.23
C SER A 244 14.18 -6.42 18.59
N TYR A 245 13.81 -7.67 18.88
CA TYR A 245 14.25 -8.38 20.07
C TYR A 245 15.77 -8.54 20.07
N SER A 246 16.40 -8.32 21.21
CA SER A 246 17.85 -8.43 21.39
C SER A 246 18.36 -9.85 21.18
N SER A 247 17.53 -10.85 21.47
CA SER A 247 17.75 -12.24 21.08
C SER A 247 16.79 -12.61 19.95
N ALA A 248 17.34 -13.05 18.83
CA ALA A 248 16.58 -13.40 17.63
C ALA A 248 15.52 -14.49 17.87
N SER A 249 15.75 -15.40 18.82
CA SER A 249 14.84 -16.52 19.10
C SER A 249 13.97 -16.33 20.34
N ASN A 250 13.97 -15.15 20.97
CA ASN A 250 13.28 -14.93 22.24
C ASN A 250 12.55 -13.58 22.28
N SER A 251 11.22 -13.64 22.16
CA SER A 251 10.32 -12.49 22.22
C SER A 251 10.18 -11.87 23.62
N ALA A 252 10.68 -12.54 24.67
CA ALA A 252 10.77 -11.99 26.02
C ALA A 252 12.11 -11.27 26.29
N SER A 253 13.04 -11.27 25.32
CA SER A 253 14.29 -10.50 25.45
C SER A 253 14.02 -9.00 25.32
N GLY A 254 14.95 -8.17 25.80
CA GLY A 254 14.86 -6.71 25.66
C GLY A 254 14.86 -6.27 24.19
N LEU A 255 14.50 -5.02 23.91
CA LEU A 255 14.48 -4.46 22.57
C LEU A 255 15.78 -3.71 22.28
N ARG A 256 16.27 -3.77 21.03
CA ARG A 256 17.42 -2.97 20.59
C ARG A 256 17.37 -2.67 19.10
N ARG A 257 18.16 -1.68 18.67
CA ARG A 257 18.39 -1.40 17.25
C ARG A 257 19.20 -2.53 16.61
N MET A 258 18.79 -2.99 15.43
CA MET A 258 19.53 -3.97 14.64
C MET A 258 20.73 -3.31 13.95
N ILE A 259 21.87 -3.99 14.01
CA ILE A 259 23.15 -3.51 13.45
C ILE A 259 23.41 -4.20 12.11
N SER A 260 23.57 -3.40 11.05
CA SER A 260 23.99 -3.86 9.71
C SER A 260 25.31 -4.63 9.77
N GLY A 261 25.42 -5.70 8.99
CA GLY A 261 26.68 -6.41 8.78
C GLY A 261 27.65 -5.68 7.86
N PHE A 262 27.27 -4.54 7.26
CA PHE A 262 28.13 -3.80 6.35
C PHE A 262 28.85 -2.62 7.02
N VAL A 263 30.11 -2.45 6.67
CA VAL A 263 30.96 -1.34 7.13
C VAL A 263 31.75 -0.74 5.98
N LEU A 264 32.09 0.54 6.08
CA LEU A 264 32.91 1.21 5.07
C LEU A 264 34.32 0.63 5.03
N ARG A 265 34.87 0.44 3.82
CA ARG A 265 36.25 0.00 3.60
C ARG A 265 37.24 1.14 3.84
N ASN A 266 37.57 1.38 5.11
CA ASN A 266 38.45 2.46 5.56
C ASN A 266 39.66 1.97 6.37
N GLY A 267 39.96 0.67 6.36
CA GLY A 267 41.01 0.05 7.16
C GLY A 267 40.58 -0.38 8.57
N SER A 268 39.42 0.06 9.04
CA SER A 268 38.85 -0.42 10.31
C SER A 268 38.20 -1.79 10.12
N ASN A 269 38.02 -2.52 11.23
CA ASN A 269 37.37 -3.85 11.23
C ASN A 269 38.00 -4.89 10.29
N GLY A 270 39.28 -4.73 9.93
CA GLY A 270 39.97 -5.62 8.99
C GLY A 270 39.59 -5.41 7.52
N THR A 271 38.93 -4.29 7.19
CA THR A 271 38.63 -3.92 5.80
C THR A 271 39.87 -3.43 5.06
N ASP A 272 39.83 -3.45 3.72
CA ASP A 272 40.74 -2.65 2.92
C ASP A 272 40.63 -1.16 3.29
N ASN A 273 41.72 -0.43 3.21
CA ASN A 273 41.68 1.03 3.29
C ASN A 273 41.62 1.59 1.86
N LEU A 274 40.45 2.05 1.42
CA LEU A 274 40.25 2.56 0.05
C LEU A 274 41.04 3.82 -0.26
N THR A 275 41.46 4.59 0.75
CA THR A 275 42.37 5.73 0.56
C THR A 275 43.74 5.26 0.06
N ASN A 276 44.16 4.03 0.42
CA ASN A 276 45.45 3.46 0.03
C ASN A 276 45.31 2.53 -1.18
N THR A 277 44.25 1.72 -1.23
CA THR A 277 44.04 0.68 -2.25
C THR A 277 43.28 1.18 -3.49
N LEU A 278 42.69 2.37 -3.44
CA LEU A 278 42.11 3.08 -4.59
C LEU A 278 41.10 2.26 -5.41
N ARG A 279 40.24 1.47 -4.74
CA ARG A 279 39.27 0.57 -5.39
C ARG A 279 39.92 -0.43 -6.37
N ALA A 280 41.13 -0.91 -6.06
CA ALA A 280 41.82 -1.91 -6.88
C ALA A 280 41.06 -3.25 -6.99
N SER A 281 40.10 -3.52 -6.11
CA SER A 281 39.29 -4.73 -6.12
C SER A 281 37.88 -4.50 -5.58
N LEU A 282 36.95 -5.32 -6.07
CA LEU A 282 35.63 -5.50 -5.47
C LEU A 282 35.75 -6.15 -4.08
N PRO A 283 34.85 -5.82 -3.13
CA PRO A 283 34.76 -6.54 -1.86
C PRO A 283 34.28 -7.99 -2.06
N ALA A 284 34.54 -8.86 -1.08
CA ALA A 284 34.27 -10.30 -1.17
C ALA A 284 32.81 -10.63 -1.50
N TRP A 285 31.84 -9.98 -0.84
CA TRP A 285 30.41 -10.13 -1.16
C TRP A 285 30.10 -9.81 -2.64
N ALA A 286 30.69 -8.74 -3.17
CA ALA A 286 30.44 -8.31 -4.55
C ALA A 286 31.08 -9.28 -5.54
N LEU A 287 32.29 -9.78 -5.26
CA LEU A 287 32.93 -10.82 -6.05
C LEU A 287 32.07 -12.09 -6.11
N ARG A 288 31.50 -12.52 -4.97
CA ARG A 288 30.58 -13.67 -4.93
C ARG A 288 29.32 -13.45 -5.77
N PHE A 289 28.72 -12.27 -5.67
CA PHE A 289 27.45 -11.96 -6.35
C PHE A 289 27.61 -11.69 -7.84
N TYR A 290 28.72 -11.07 -8.25
CA TYR A 290 28.96 -10.70 -9.64
C TYR A 290 29.74 -11.75 -10.42
N GLY A 291 30.43 -12.67 -9.73
CA GLY A 291 31.21 -13.73 -10.36
C GLY A 291 32.39 -13.21 -11.18
N THR A 292 32.83 -11.97 -10.92
CA THR A 292 33.89 -11.31 -11.68
C THR A 292 34.70 -10.36 -10.79
N THR A 293 35.93 -10.10 -11.21
CA THR A 293 36.82 -9.10 -10.60
C THR A 293 36.80 -7.83 -11.43
N GLN A 294 36.71 -6.67 -10.79
CA GLN A 294 36.78 -5.38 -11.47
C GLN A 294 37.43 -4.32 -10.58
N THR A 295 38.21 -3.44 -11.18
CA THR A 295 38.70 -2.21 -10.55
C THR A 295 37.61 -1.13 -10.59
N GLY A 296 37.58 -0.30 -9.56
CA GLY A 296 36.69 0.85 -9.46
C GLY A 296 37.34 2.15 -9.91
N PRO A 297 36.58 3.25 -9.88
CA PRO A 297 37.12 4.58 -10.16
C PRO A 297 38.13 5.00 -9.08
N THR A 298 39.19 5.71 -9.50
CA THR A 298 40.17 6.26 -8.57
C THR A 298 39.50 7.11 -7.49
N VAL A 299 39.93 6.95 -6.24
CA VAL A 299 39.40 7.71 -5.10
C VAL A 299 39.92 9.15 -5.18
N ILE A 300 39.01 10.06 -5.55
CA ILE A 300 39.25 11.51 -5.68
C ILE A 300 38.01 12.28 -5.23
N ALA A 301 38.08 13.61 -5.19
CA ALA A 301 36.95 14.47 -4.78
C ALA A 301 35.67 14.24 -5.61
N THR A 302 35.78 13.89 -6.89
CA THR A 302 34.63 13.56 -7.75
C THR A 302 34.05 12.18 -7.46
N TYR A 303 34.88 11.23 -7.03
CA TYR A 303 34.50 9.85 -6.74
C TYR A 303 34.91 9.47 -5.29
N PRO A 304 34.39 10.17 -4.27
CA PRO A 304 34.78 9.95 -2.88
C PRO A 304 34.39 8.54 -2.40
N ILE A 305 35.03 8.06 -1.34
CA ILE A 305 34.64 6.83 -0.64
C ILE A 305 33.20 6.99 -0.12
N SER A 306 32.44 5.89 -0.03
CA SER A 306 30.98 5.78 0.25
C SER A 306 30.08 6.06 -0.94
N ARG A 307 30.64 6.53 -2.06
CA ARG A 307 29.87 6.81 -3.27
C ARG A 307 29.26 5.56 -3.88
N TYR A 308 29.93 4.41 -3.76
CA TYR A 308 29.47 3.14 -4.33
C TYR A 308 29.10 2.12 -3.25
N MET A 309 28.14 1.25 -3.53
CA MET A 309 27.82 0.11 -2.66
C MET A 309 29.06 -0.74 -2.36
N GLU A 310 29.92 -0.91 -3.37
CA GLU A 310 31.15 -1.70 -3.31
C GLU A 310 32.29 -1.02 -2.53
N ASP A 311 32.07 0.20 -2.03
CA ASP A 311 32.92 0.82 -1.01
C ASP A 311 32.70 0.22 0.38
N TYR A 312 31.68 -0.63 0.56
CA TYR A 312 31.36 -1.30 1.81
C TYR A 312 31.79 -2.77 1.76
N ALA A 313 32.28 -3.30 2.90
CA ALA A 313 32.57 -4.70 3.10
C ALA A 313 31.56 -5.32 4.07
N TYR A 314 31.27 -6.60 3.88
CA TYR A 314 30.44 -7.37 4.78
C TYR A 314 31.33 -7.99 5.88
N LEU A 315 30.99 -7.73 7.15
CA LEU A 315 31.77 -8.16 8.31
C LEU A 315 31.90 -9.68 8.41
N GLY A 316 30.90 -10.44 7.95
CA GLY A 316 30.98 -11.90 7.91
C GLY A 316 32.11 -12.43 7.01
N ASP A 317 32.48 -11.69 5.95
CA ASP A 317 33.62 -12.03 5.09
C ASP A 317 34.98 -11.73 5.77
N LEU A 318 34.97 -11.00 6.89
CA LEU A 318 36.15 -10.57 7.63
C LEU A 318 36.32 -11.35 8.94
N GLY A 319 35.64 -12.50 9.07
CA GLY A 319 35.71 -13.37 10.24
C GLY A 319 34.95 -12.85 11.47
N LYS A 320 34.08 -11.85 11.32
CA LYS A 320 33.17 -11.41 12.37
C LYS A 320 31.92 -12.28 12.43
N THR A 321 31.31 -12.39 13.60
CA THR A 321 30.21 -13.33 13.87
C THR A 321 28.87 -12.61 13.97
N GLN A 322 27.90 -13.02 13.14
CA GLN A 322 26.51 -12.55 13.23
C GLN A 322 25.90 -12.94 14.59
N GLY A 323 25.12 -12.04 15.18
CA GLY A 323 24.56 -12.15 16.52
C GLY A 323 25.53 -11.75 17.64
N VAL A 324 26.81 -11.51 17.33
CA VAL A 324 27.82 -11.06 18.28
C VAL A 324 28.34 -9.67 17.89
N ASP A 325 28.95 -9.55 16.71
CA ASP A 325 29.56 -8.32 16.22
C ASP A 325 28.55 -7.41 15.48
N PHE A 326 27.56 -8.02 14.83
CA PHE A 326 26.50 -7.37 14.04
C PHE A 326 25.25 -8.27 14.03
N ASP A 327 24.08 -7.74 13.63
CA ASP A 327 22.81 -8.49 13.68
C ASP A 327 22.35 -9.03 12.32
N LEU A 328 22.58 -8.27 11.26
CA LEU A 328 21.99 -8.49 9.95
C LEU A 328 22.98 -9.14 8.98
N ASP A 329 22.52 -10.11 8.22
CA ASP A 329 23.31 -10.84 7.24
C ASP A 329 23.61 -10.01 5.97
N GLU A 330 24.24 -10.64 4.97
CA GLU A 330 24.60 -9.99 3.71
C GLU A 330 23.40 -9.49 2.88
N TYR A 331 22.19 -9.98 3.17
CA TYR A 331 20.93 -9.56 2.54
C TYR A 331 20.24 -8.46 3.35
N ASN A 332 20.82 -8.03 4.49
CA ASN A 332 20.28 -7.05 5.42
C ASN A 332 19.08 -7.56 6.23
N GLY A 333 19.07 -8.85 6.58
CA GLY A 333 18.04 -9.43 7.44
C GLY A 333 18.58 -10.47 8.40
N ARG A 334 17.66 -11.15 9.09
CA ARG A 334 17.97 -12.29 9.95
C ARG A 334 16.75 -13.17 10.16
N TRP A 335 16.97 -14.42 10.53
CA TRP A 335 15.93 -15.28 11.09
C TRP A 335 15.65 -14.87 12.53
N CYS A 336 14.40 -14.50 12.83
CA CYS A 336 13.98 -14.16 14.17
C CYS A 336 12.48 -14.36 14.42
N VAL A 337 12.11 -14.48 15.69
CA VAL A 337 10.72 -14.34 16.13
C VAL A 337 10.32 -12.86 16.07
N THR A 338 9.07 -12.60 15.70
CA THR A 338 8.47 -11.26 15.69
C THR A 338 7.06 -11.33 16.30
N PRO A 339 6.41 -10.19 16.61
CA PRO A 339 5.03 -10.20 17.10
C PRO A 339 4.06 -10.93 16.15
N GLU A 340 4.23 -10.76 14.83
CA GLU A 340 3.40 -11.36 13.79
C GLU A 340 3.81 -12.81 13.45
N PHE A 341 5.10 -13.13 13.62
CA PHE A 341 5.68 -14.44 13.36
C PHE A 341 6.33 -15.02 14.62
N PRO A 342 5.53 -15.44 15.63
CA PRO A 342 6.06 -15.94 16.90
C PRO A 342 6.80 -17.28 16.76
N GLN A 343 6.57 -18.01 15.66
CA GLN A 343 7.31 -19.23 15.32
C GLN A 343 8.59 -18.95 14.53
N GLY A 344 8.87 -17.68 14.21
CA GLY A 344 10.03 -17.26 13.44
C GLY A 344 9.74 -17.05 11.96
N THR A 345 10.40 -16.05 11.39
CA THR A 345 10.50 -15.81 9.94
C THR A 345 11.88 -15.23 9.64
N TYR A 346 12.30 -15.29 8.38
CA TYR A 346 13.34 -14.38 7.92
C TYR A 346 12.71 -12.98 7.75
N ALA A 347 13.41 -11.95 8.20
CA ALA A 347 12.94 -10.58 8.15
C ALA A 347 14.08 -9.63 7.73
N TYR A 348 13.77 -8.71 6.82
CA TYR A 348 14.63 -7.57 6.50
C TYR A 348 14.41 -6.45 7.52
N PHE A 349 15.43 -5.62 7.73
CA PHE A 349 15.38 -4.50 8.68
C PHE A 349 15.92 -3.23 8.06
N VAL A 350 15.25 -2.10 8.32
CA VAL A 350 15.81 -0.78 8.03
C VAL A 350 17.10 -0.58 8.83
N SER A 351 18.20 -0.32 8.15
CA SER A 351 19.51 -0.05 8.73
C SER A 351 19.73 1.45 8.88
N MET A 352 20.01 1.88 10.12
CA MET A 352 20.30 3.26 10.48
C MET A 352 21.27 3.32 11.65
N SER A 353 21.94 4.46 11.84
CA SER A 353 22.71 4.78 13.05
C SER A 353 21.79 5.18 14.21
N SER A 354 22.36 5.37 15.40
CA SER A 354 21.60 5.71 16.62
C SER A 354 20.88 7.06 16.58
N ASN A 355 21.24 7.96 15.67
CA ASN A 355 20.58 9.25 15.45
C ASN A 355 19.57 9.23 14.28
N GLY A 356 19.27 8.05 13.73
CA GLY A 356 18.31 7.90 12.62
C GLY A 356 18.88 8.11 11.21
N THR A 357 20.17 8.43 11.08
CA THR A 357 20.80 8.53 9.75
C THR A 357 20.82 7.15 9.07
N PRO A 358 20.33 7.03 7.84
CA PRO A 358 20.43 5.80 7.06
C PRO A 358 21.86 5.25 7.00
N VAL A 359 21.99 3.93 7.07
CA VAL A 359 23.27 3.22 7.01
C VAL A 359 23.15 2.12 5.97
N PHE A 360 24.16 1.99 5.10
CA PHE A 360 24.21 0.95 4.09
C PHE A 360 23.96 -0.45 4.69
N PRO A 361 23.11 -1.29 4.07
CA PRO A 361 22.50 -1.11 2.75
C PRO A 361 21.07 -0.53 2.79
N ASN A 362 20.75 0.19 3.86
CA ASN A 362 19.45 0.78 4.14
C ASN A 362 18.34 -0.28 4.31
N ASN A 363 17.65 -0.67 3.25
CA ASN A 363 16.47 -1.54 3.34
C ASN A 363 16.79 -3.00 2.99
N ILE A 364 17.66 -3.24 2.01
CA ILE A 364 18.04 -4.58 1.52
C ILE A 364 19.48 -4.56 1.04
N GLY A 365 20.19 -5.69 1.13
CA GLY A 365 21.47 -5.88 0.44
C GLY A 365 21.34 -5.89 -1.10
N ARG A 366 22.42 -6.25 -1.79
CA ARG A 366 22.43 -6.28 -3.27
C ARG A 366 21.56 -7.40 -3.88
N ALA A 367 21.14 -8.37 -3.08
CA ALA A 367 20.36 -9.53 -3.50
C ALA A 367 19.17 -9.78 -2.57
N PHE A 368 18.20 -10.53 -3.07
CA PHE A 368 17.10 -11.09 -2.28
C PHE A 368 17.56 -12.34 -1.54
N TYR A 369 17.09 -12.50 -0.30
CA TYR A 369 17.21 -13.73 0.48
C TYR A 369 16.27 -14.84 -0.05
N GLY A 370 15.10 -14.50 -0.58
CA GLY A 370 14.19 -15.47 -1.20
C GLY A 370 14.18 -15.43 -2.73
N ASN A 371 13.27 -16.21 -3.32
CA ASN A 371 12.94 -16.14 -4.75
C ASN A 371 11.96 -14.96 -5.00
N PRO A 372 12.35 -13.93 -5.78
CA PRO A 372 11.56 -12.70 -5.95
C PRO A 372 10.42 -12.87 -6.96
N THR A 373 9.41 -13.67 -6.63
CA THR A 373 8.27 -13.96 -7.52
C THR A 373 7.14 -12.94 -7.48
N GLY A 374 7.19 -11.98 -6.55
CA GLY A 374 6.32 -10.80 -6.55
C GLY A 374 6.51 -9.95 -7.80
N ALA A 375 5.47 -9.28 -8.25
CA ALA A 375 5.51 -8.45 -9.46
C ALA A 375 4.24 -7.61 -9.61
N THR A 376 4.28 -6.65 -10.55
CA THR A 376 3.04 -6.14 -11.12
C THR A 376 2.27 -7.28 -11.78
N ALA A 377 0.96 -7.33 -11.57
CA ALA A 377 0.16 -8.46 -11.99
C ALA A 377 -1.29 -8.08 -12.27
N THR A 378 -1.99 -8.95 -12.98
CA THR A 378 -3.45 -9.01 -13.02
C THR A 378 -3.95 -10.06 -12.02
N ILE A 379 -5.17 -9.90 -11.52
CA ILE A 379 -5.83 -10.93 -10.72
C ILE A 379 -6.51 -11.91 -11.67
N GLY A 380 -5.93 -13.10 -11.83
CA GLY A 380 -6.46 -14.20 -12.64
C GLY A 380 -6.98 -15.39 -11.81
N GLU A 381 -7.12 -15.20 -10.50
CA GLU A 381 -7.57 -16.22 -9.55
C GLU A 381 -8.69 -15.67 -8.65
N THR A 382 -9.40 -16.56 -7.97
CA THR A 382 -10.33 -16.13 -6.92
C THR A 382 -9.54 -15.51 -5.76
N VAL A 383 -10.00 -14.35 -5.32
CA VAL A 383 -9.41 -13.63 -4.19
C VAL A 383 -10.49 -13.22 -3.18
N THR A 384 -10.07 -13.06 -1.93
CA THR A 384 -10.80 -12.38 -0.87
C THR A 384 -10.48 -10.89 -0.91
N THR A 385 -11.50 -10.03 -0.86
CA THR A 385 -11.32 -8.59 -0.65
C THR A 385 -11.10 -8.32 0.83
N ASN A 386 -9.90 -7.89 1.21
CA ASN A 386 -9.56 -7.54 2.59
C ASN A 386 -9.82 -6.06 2.87
N PHE A 387 -9.59 -5.20 1.87
CA PHE A 387 -9.77 -3.75 2.01
C PHE A 387 -10.14 -3.08 0.69
N LEU A 388 -11.02 -2.08 0.78
CA LEU A 388 -11.31 -1.11 -0.28
C LEU A 388 -11.17 0.30 0.31
N GLY A 389 -10.34 1.13 -0.32
CA GLY A 389 -10.05 2.51 0.07
C GLY A 389 -10.49 3.51 -0.97
N GLY A 390 -10.07 4.76 -0.80
CA GLY A 390 -10.42 5.85 -1.70
C GLY A 390 -11.93 5.96 -1.92
N ALA A 391 -12.35 6.15 -3.16
CA ALA A 391 -13.75 6.25 -3.52
C ALA A 391 -14.57 4.99 -3.22
N ASP A 392 -13.95 3.82 -3.13
CA ASP A 392 -14.63 2.54 -2.93
C ASP A 392 -14.79 2.16 -1.45
N LEU A 393 -14.30 2.99 -0.53
CA LEU A 393 -14.51 2.81 0.90
C LEU A 393 -16.02 2.81 1.21
N ARG A 394 -16.48 1.73 1.86
CA ARG A 394 -17.83 1.66 2.42
C ARG A 394 -17.91 2.44 3.72
N GLU A 395 -18.94 3.27 3.85
CA GLU A 395 -19.17 4.02 5.07
C GLU A 395 -19.62 3.13 6.23
N SER A 396 -19.08 3.43 7.39
CA SER A 396 -19.55 2.97 8.67
C SER A 396 -19.91 4.18 9.53
N MET A 397 -21.09 4.15 10.13
CA MET A 397 -21.56 5.18 11.05
C MET A 397 -21.24 4.76 12.49
N ASN A 398 -20.65 5.67 13.26
CA ASN A 398 -20.48 5.47 14.69
C ASN A 398 -21.82 5.68 15.43
N PRO A 399 -22.01 5.07 16.61
CA PRO A 399 -23.18 5.32 17.44
C PRO A 399 -23.41 6.83 17.64
N PRO A 400 -24.66 7.32 17.50
CA PRO A 400 -25.00 8.72 17.78
C PRO A 400 -24.60 9.13 19.21
N ALA A 401 -23.96 10.28 19.35
CA ALA A 401 -23.54 10.81 20.64
C ALA A 401 -24.43 11.99 21.07
N ARG A 402 -24.89 12.01 22.33
CA ARG A 402 -25.61 13.16 22.90
C ARG A 402 -24.63 14.24 23.35
N SER A 403 -24.96 15.49 23.04
CA SER A 403 -24.29 16.69 23.57
C SER A 403 -25.34 17.72 23.98
N GLY A 404 -25.71 17.73 25.26
CA GLY A 404 -26.89 18.44 25.73
C GLY A 404 -28.16 17.91 25.04
N ASN A 405 -28.97 18.82 24.48
CA ASN A 405 -30.15 18.46 23.68
C ASN A 405 -29.80 18.03 22.24
N ASN A 406 -28.55 18.16 21.81
CA ASN A 406 -28.15 17.87 20.44
C ASN A 406 -27.69 16.42 20.27
N ILE A 407 -27.78 15.92 19.04
CA ILE A 407 -27.22 14.62 18.65
C ILE A 407 -26.11 14.87 17.64
N VAL A 408 -24.92 14.37 17.96
CA VAL A 408 -23.73 14.42 17.11
C VAL A 408 -23.55 13.06 16.45
N LEU A 409 -23.51 13.08 15.12
CA LEU A 409 -23.23 11.92 14.29
C LEU A 409 -21.81 12.01 13.76
N THR A 410 -21.12 10.88 13.73
CA THR A 410 -19.84 10.74 13.05
C THR A 410 -19.84 9.47 12.22
N TRP A 411 -19.20 9.50 11.05
CA TRP A 411 -19.08 8.35 10.16
C TRP A 411 -17.73 8.38 9.45
N SER A 412 -17.28 7.21 8.97
CA SER A 412 -16.14 7.14 8.05
C SER A 412 -16.53 7.79 6.73
N ALA A 413 -15.73 8.72 6.24
CA ALA A 413 -15.98 9.46 5.02
C ALA A 413 -14.78 9.37 4.08
N VAL A 414 -15.02 9.71 2.82
CA VAL A 414 -13.97 9.94 1.84
C VAL A 414 -13.85 11.43 1.60
N GLU A 415 -12.61 11.90 1.46
CA GLU A 415 -12.37 13.28 1.06
C GLU A 415 -12.98 13.52 -0.34
N GLY A 416 -13.67 14.65 -0.50
CA GLY A 416 -14.45 14.97 -1.70
C GLY A 416 -15.86 14.36 -1.73
N GLY A 417 -16.21 13.48 -0.79
CA GLY A 417 -17.56 12.91 -0.71
C GLY A 417 -18.58 13.94 -0.22
N THR A 418 -19.72 14.03 -0.91
CA THR A 418 -20.91 14.77 -0.45
C THR A 418 -21.86 13.80 0.22
N TYR A 419 -22.28 14.13 1.44
CA TYR A 419 -23.11 13.29 2.28
C TYR A 419 -24.42 13.97 2.59
N ARG A 420 -25.52 13.22 2.50
CA ARG A 420 -26.83 13.62 3.01
C ARG A 420 -27.12 12.85 4.29
N VAL A 421 -27.45 13.57 5.35
CA VAL A 421 -27.75 13.03 6.67
C VAL A 421 -29.22 13.22 6.95
N GLU A 422 -29.90 12.10 7.22
CA GLU A 422 -31.34 12.06 7.38
C GLU A 422 -31.70 11.50 8.74
N ALA A 423 -32.84 11.95 9.26
CA ALA A 423 -33.39 11.48 10.52
C ALA A 423 -34.88 11.15 10.39
N GLU A 424 -35.33 10.21 11.21
CA GLU A 424 -36.70 9.73 11.25
C GLU A 424 -37.03 9.24 12.69
N SER A 425 -38.29 9.36 13.10
CA SER A 425 -38.74 8.96 14.44
C SER A 425 -39.25 7.51 14.48
N ASN A 426 -39.34 6.84 13.33
CA ASN A 426 -39.67 5.43 13.16
C ASN A 426 -38.72 4.74 12.16
N LEU A 427 -38.00 3.71 12.58
CA LEU A 427 -37.06 2.98 11.71
C LEU A 427 -37.71 2.42 10.43
N SER A 428 -38.99 2.05 10.48
CA SER A 428 -39.75 1.57 9.32
C SER A 428 -40.47 2.69 8.56
N GLY A 429 -40.25 3.95 8.94
CA GLY A 429 -40.84 5.13 8.31
C GLY A 429 -40.26 5.37 6.91
N SER A 430 -41.08 5.94 6.03
CA SER A 430 -40.67 6.37 4.70
C SER A 430 -40.27 7.85 4.63
N ASN A 431 -40.54 8.63 5.69
CA ASN A 431 -40.44 10.10 5.67
C ASN A 431 -39.10 10.59 6.23
N TRP A 432 -38.01 9.97 5.78
CA TRP A 432 -36.65 10.37 6.14
C TRP A 432 -36.38 11.81 5.70
N VAL A 433 -36.15 12.71 6.66
CA VAL A 433 -35.91 14.13 6.38
C VAL A 433 -34.43 14.43 6.50
N ALA A 434 -33.86 15.02 5.44
CA ALA A 434 -32.50 15.53 5.47
C ALA A 434 -32.40 16.76 6.36
N PHE A 435 -31.52 16.72 7.35
CA PHE A 435 -31.22 17.87 8.22
C PHE A 435 -29.79 18.38 8.04
N ASN A 436 -28.94 17.64 7.33
CA ASN A 436 -27.61 18.07 6.96
C ASN A 436 -27.23 17.56 5.56
N THR A 437 -26.51 18.38 4.80
CA THR A 437 -25.79 17.94 3.61
C THR A 437 -24.44 18.64 3.58
N ASN A 438 -23.36 17.88 3.54
CA ASN A 438 -22.01 18.42 3.58
C ASN A 438 -21.03 17.66 2.69
N THR A 439 -20.11 18.40 2.08
CA THR A 439 -18.96 17.83 1.38
C THR A 439 -17.77 17.78 2.33
N VAL A 440 -17.18 16.60 2.46
CA VAL A 440 -16.02 16.37 3.33
C VAL A 440 -14.74 16.81 2.61
N SER A 441 -13.88 17.56 3.29
CA SER A 441 -12.62 18.08 2.76
C SER A 441 -11.50 17.96 3.82
N GLY A 442 -10.31 17.52 3.42
CA GLY A 442 -9.15 17.35 4.32
C GLY A 442 -9.25 16.26 5.39
N THR A 443 -10.35 15.53 5.45
CA THR A 443 -10.63 14.55 6.49
C THR A 443 -11.28 13.27 5.93
N VAL A 444 -11.23 12.20 6.74
CA VAL A 444 -11.88 10.90 6.49
C VAL A 444 -12.99 10.63 7.51
N THR A 445 -13.42 11.68 8.21
CA THR A 445 -14.53 11.62 9.16
C THR A 445 -15.55 12.66 8.77
N GLY A 446 -16.76 12.23 8.47
CA GLY A 446 -17.89 13.13 8.33
C GLY A 446 -18.55 13.37 9.69
N THR A 447 -19.06 14.58 9.89
CA THR A 447 -19.76 14.97 11.12
C THR A 447 -21.03 15.74 10.78
N ALA A 448 -22.06 15.57 11.60
CA ALA A 448 -23.29 16.36 11.55
C ALA A 448 -23.91 16.44 12.94
N THR A 449 -24.52 17.58 13.24
CA THR A 449 -25.22 17.79 14.52
C THR A 449 -26.69 18.08 14.25
N GLU A 450 -27.58 17.25 14.77
CA GLU A 450 -29.02 17.56 14.83
C GLU A 450 -29.28 18.37 16.11
N THR A 451 -29.61 19.65 15.93
CA THR A 451 -29.98 20.53 17.04
C THR A 451 -31.29 20.05 17.68
N ASN A 452 -31.32 19.94 19.00
CA ASN A 452 -32.47 19.43 19.77
C ASN A 452 -32.89 17.99 19.42
N GLY A 453 -32.08 17.20 18.68
CA GLY A 453 -32.42 15.82 18.36
C GLY A 453 -32.69 14.94 19.59
N GLY A 454 -32.05 15.27 20.71
CA GLY A 454 -32.17 14.56 21.99
C GLY A 454 -33.50 14.78 22.72
N THR A 455 -34.34 15.73 22.30
CA THR A 455 -35.69 15.94 22.85
C THR A 455 -36.71 14.94 22.31
N ASN A 456 -36.39 14.23 21.21
CA ASN A 456 -37.23 13.18 20.66
C ASN A 456 -37.15 11.92 21.53
N SER A 457 -38.31 11.27 21.74
CA SER A 457 -38.40 10.00 22.48
C SER A 457 -37.73 8.84 21.73
N MET A 458 -37.76 8.86 20.39
CA MET A 458 -37.06 7.94 19.50
C MET A 458 -36.56 8.70 18.27
N ARG A 459 -35.33 8.41 17.86
CA ARG A 459 -34.71 9.03 16.68
C ARG A 459 -33.73 8.08 16.03
N PHE A 460 -33.88 7.89 14.73
CA PHE A 460 -33.05 7.05 13.87
C PHE A 460 -32.35 7.92 12.85
N TYR A 461 -31.14 7.52 12.46
CA TYR A 461 -30.29 8.28 11.56
C TYR A 461 -29.77 7.39 10.45
N ARG A 462 -29.60 7.96 9.27
CA ARG A 462 -28.85 7.34 8.19
C ARG A 462 -28.04 8.38 7.43
N VAL A 463 -26.93 7.94 6.85
CA VAL A 463 -26.06 8.75 6.00
C VAL A 463 -25.97 8.06 4.65
N ALA A 464 -26.09 8.86 3.59
CA ALA A 464 -25.85 8.41 2.23
C ALA A 464 -24.83 9.33 1.57
N ARG A 465 -23.79 8.76 0.94
CA ARG A 465 -22.96 9.50 0.01
C ARG A 465 -23.77 9.76 -1.26
N THR A 466 -24.00 11.03 -1.57
CA THR A 466 -24.82 11.47 -2.71
C THR A 466 -23.99 11.96 -3.88
N GLY A 467 -22.71 12.21 -3.66
CA GLY A 467 -21.79 12.65 -4.69
C GLY A 467 -20.34 12.47 -4.26
N ILE A 468 -19.45 12.62 -5.22
CA ILE A 468 -18.00 12.61 -5.02
C ILE A 468 -17.39 13.66 -5.95
N ALA A 469 -16.54 14.52 -5.42
CA ALA A 469 -15.82 15.52 -6.19
C ALA A 469 -14.89 14.84 -7.21
N ASN A 470 -14.55 15.56 -8.29
CA ASN A 470 -13.63 15.04 -9.30
C ASN A 470 -12.26 14.73 -8.69
N TYR A 471 -11.72 13.56 -9.05
CA TYR A 471 -10.40 13.08 -8.65
C TYR A 471 -9.78 12.29 -9.81
N ASP A 472 -8.46 12.20 -9.83
CA ASP A 472 -7.70 11.33 -10.72
C ASP A 472 -7.88 9.88 -10.25
N GLY A 473 -8.88 9.24 -10.82
CA GLY A 473 -9.33 7.93 -10.40
C GLY A 473 -8.85 6.79 -11.27
N TYR A 474 -7.67 6.86 -11.93
CA TYR A 474 -7.13 5.83 -12.85
C TYR A 474 -7.86 4.49 -12.68
N THR A 475 -8.76 4.24 -13.63
CA THR A 475 -10.04 3.57 -13.37
C THR A 475 -9.93 2.06 -13.38
N GLY A 476 -9.65 1.51 -12.21
CA GLY A 476 -10.26 0.26 -11.79
C GLY A 476 -11.60 0.53 -11.07
N GLY A 477 -12.60 1.04 -11.79
CA GLY A 477 -14.02 0.76 -11.52
C GLY A 477 -14.82 1.54 -10.46
N GLY A 478 -14.54 2.82 -10.20
CA GLY A 478 -15.37 3.67 -9.32
C GLY A 478 -16.66 4.15 -9.99
N GLY A 479 -17.70 3.32 -9.95
CA GLY A 479 -19.09 3.67 -10.23
C GLY A 479 -19.97 3.09 -9.12
N ALA A 480 -21.17 3.64 -8.88
CA ALA A 480 -22.11 3.00 -7.97
C ALA A 480 -22.26 1.52 -8.36
N SER A 481 -22.09 0.62 -7.39
CA SER A 481 -21.99 -0.81 -7.65
C SER A 481 -23.38 -1.43 -7.65
N PHE A 482 -23.78 -2.00 -8.78
CA PHE A 482 -25.05 -2.68 -8.96
C PHE A 482 -24.82 -4.15 -9.32
N VAL A 483 -25.89 -4.95 -9.25
CA VAL A 483 -25.86 -6.38 -9.57
C VAL A 483 -26.75 -6.70 -10.76
N ALA A 484 -26.38 -7.71 -11.54
CA ALA A 484 -27.24 -8.32 -12.54
C ALA A 484 -27.17 -9.85 -12.40
N PRO A 485 -28.29 -10.59 -12.51
CA PRO A 485 -29.64 -10.09 -12.77
C PRO A 485 -30.29 -9.38 -11.56
N GLY A 486 -31.24 -8.46 -11.83
CA GLY A 486 -32.16 -7.90 -10.83
C GLY A 486 -31.83 -6.50 -10.30
N GLY A 487 -30.69 -5.91 -10.68
CA GLY A 487 -30.36 -4.54 -10.32
C GLY A 487 -31.16 -3.50 -11.10
N SER A 488 -31.19 -2.28 -10.57
CA SER A 488 -31.77 -1.14 -11.28
C SER A 488 -31.05 0.17 -10.97
N VAL A 489 -31.14 1.12 -11.88
CA VAL A 489 -30.59 2.47 -11.73
C VAL A 489 -31.54 3.50 -12.33
N SER A 490 -31.68 4.68 -11.73
CA SER A 490 -32.35 5.81 -12.38
C SER A 490 -31.40 6.50 -13.37
N ARG A 491 -31.90 6.88 -14.55
CA ARG A 491 -31.11 7.71 -15.48
C ARG A 491 -30.81 9.07 -14.84
N GLY A 492 -29.62 9.61 -15.11
CA GLY A 492 -29.18 10.89 -14.55
C GLY A 492 -28.13 11.57 -15.43
N SER A 493 -27.55 12.67 -14.96
CA SER A 493 -26.51 13.41 -15.69
C SER A 493 -25.16 12.65 -15.66
N GLY A 494 -25.07 11.56 -16.40
CA GLY A 494 -23.81 10.95 -16.84
C GLY A 494 -22.92 10.35 -15.75
N THR A 495 -23.42 9.39 -14.98
CA THR A 495 -22.55 8.53 -14.15
C THR A 495 -22.24 7.21 -14.86
N ASN A 496 -20.97 6.84 -14.82
CA ASN A 496 -20.55 5.47 -15.08
C ASN A 496 -21.02 4.61 -13.90
N ILE A 497 -21.78 3.56 -14.16
CA ILE A 497 -22.19 2.56 -13.16
C ILE A 497 -21.30 1.34 -13.30
N THR A 498 -20.91 0.72 -12.19
CA THR A 498 -20.19 -0.55 -12.21
C THR A 498 -21.19 -1.65 -11.90
N VAL A 499 -21.35 -2.62 -12.79
CA VAL A 499 -22.29 -3.73 -12.60
C VAL A 499 -21.51 -5.02 -12.44
N SER A 500 -21.77 -5.74 -11.35
CA SER A 500 -21.34 -7.13 -11.14
C SER A 500 -22.41 -8.07 -11.73
N ILE A 501 -22.01 -8.90 -12.68
CA ILE A 501 -22.88 -9.65 -13.59
C ILE A 501 -22.71 -11.13 -13.30
N THR A 502 -23.65 -11.73 -12.59
CA THR A 502 -23.69 -13.16 -12.32
C THR A 502 -24.26 -13.89 -13.53
N LEU A 503 -23.41 -14.63 -14.22
CA LEU A 503 -23.76 -15.45 -15.36
C LEU A 503 -24.50 -16.71 -14.90
N PRO A 504 -25.53 -17.15 -15.64
CA PRO A 504 -26.27 -18.34 -15.29
C PRO A 504 -25.37 -19.58 -15.36
N THR A 505 -25.52 -20.48 -14.41
CA THR A 505 -24.84 -21.77 -14.36
C THR A 505 -25.85 -22.88 -14.67
N GLY A 506 -25.50 -23.79 -15.59
CA GLY A 506 -26.26 -25.04 -15.79
C GLY A 506 -27.50 -24.96 -16.70
N GLY A 507 -27.49 -24.12 -17.75
CA GLY A 507 -28.57 -24.12 -18.75
C GLY A 507 -28.71 -25.45 -19.52
N SER A 508 -29.94 -25.87 -19.84
CA SER A 508 -30.19 -27.06 -20.65
C SER A 508 -29.89 -26.81 -22.14
N ASN A 509 -28.74 -27.35 -22.56
CA ASN A 509 -28.34 -27.68 -23.94
C ASN A 509 -27.95 -26.53 -24.92
N PRO A 510 -26.64 -26.32 -25.18
CA PRO A 510 -25.50 -26.92 -24.49
C PRO A 510 -25.37 -26.34 -23.06
N PRO A 511 -24.87 -27.12 -22.09
CA PRO A 511 -24.48 -26.58 -20.79
C PRO A 511 -23.37 -25.54 -20.99
N MET A 512 -23.69 -24.26 -20.81
CA MET A 512 -22.70 -23.20 -20.84
C MET A 512 -22.23 -22.94 -19.42
N THR A 513 -21.10 -23.54 -19.04
CA THR A 513 -20.38 -23.09 -17.84
C THR A 513 -19.60 -21.83 -18.23
N PRO A 514 -19.74 -20.71 -17.51
CA PRO A 514 -18.97 -19.51 -17.78
C PRO A 514 -17.46 -19.82 -17.84
N PRO A 515 -16.77 -19.49 -18.95
CA PRO A 515 -15.33 -19.70 -19.06
C PRO A 515 -14.58 -18.86 -18.02
N THR A 516 -13.93 -19.47 -17.04
CA THR A 516 -13.30 -18.76 -15.91
C THR A 516 -11.90 -18.20 -16.21
N THR A 517 -11.35 -18.51 -17.38
CA THR A 517 -9.97 -18.18 -17.78
C THR A 517 -9.86 -17.55 -19.16
N VAL A 518 -10.99 -17.21 -19.78
CA VAL A 518 -11.05 -16.62 -21.13
C VAL A 518 -11.46 -15.16 -21.01
N SER A 519 -10.74 -14.27 -21.68
CA SER A 519 -11.07 -12.85 -21.74
C SER A 519 -12.48 -12.64 -22.28
N VAL A 520 -13.24 -11.75 -21.67
CA VAL A 520 -14.55 -11.34 -22.18
C VAL A 520 -14.33 -10.46 -23.42
N THR A 521 -14.93 -10.84 -24.55
CA THR A 521 -14.87 -10.07 -25.80
C THR A 521 -15.64 -8.76 -25.68
N SER A 522 -16.83 -8.80 -25.07
CA SER A 522 -17.65 -7.61 -24.86
C SER A 522 -18.70 -7.86 -23.79
N VAL A 523 -19.11 -6.79 -23.11
CA VAL A 523 -20.31 -6.76 -22.27
C VAL A 523 -21.20 -5.63 -22.75
N THR A 524 -22.51 -5.88 -22.89
CA THR A 524 -23.48 -4.82 -23.23
C THR A 524 -24.69 -4.80 -22.31
N LEU A 525 -25.21 -3.60 -22.04
CA LEU A 525 -26.45 -3.34 -21.30
C LEU A 525 -27.44 -2.64 -22.22
N GLY A 526 -28.44 -3.36 -22.74
CA GLY A 526 -29.45 -2.79 -23.63
C GLY A 526 -28.86 -2.06 -24.86
N GLY A 527 -27.73 -2.55 -25.39
CA GLY A 527 -26.98 -1.94 -26.50
C GLY A 527 -25.86 -0.98 -26.08
N ILE A 528 -25.74 -0.61 -24.80
CA ILE A 528 -24.64 0.21 -24.29
C ILE A 528 -23.42 -0.70 -24.10
N VAL A 529 -22.29 -0.35 -24.72
CA VAL A 529 -21.04 -1.10 -24.59
C VAL A 529 -20.38 -0.79 -23.23
N GLY A 530 -20.09 -1.83 -22.47
CA GLY A 530 -19.39 -1.74 -21.19
C GLY A 530 -17.89 -1.50 -21.39
N THR A 531 -17.31 -0.71 -20.49
CA THR A 531 -15.86 -0.46 -20.37
C THR A 531 -15.32 -1.09 -19.09
N SER A 532 -13.99 -1.11 -18.92
CA SER A 532 -13.33 -1.69 -17.74
C SER A 532 -13.83 -3.10 -17.39
N VAL A 533 -13.99 -3.94 -18.42
CA VAL A 533 -14.56 -5.28 -18.30
C VAL A 533 -13.56 -6.22 -17.61
N SER A 534 -13.99 -6.89 -16.54
CA SER A 534 -13.20 -7.92 -15.86
C SER A 534 -13.27 -9.27 -16.58
N TYR A 535 -12.35 -10.16 -16.23
CA TYR A 535 -12.53 -11.59 -16.50
C TYR A 535 -13.75 -12.15 -15.75
N ALA A 536 -14.26 -13.28 -16.22
CA ALA A 536 -15.28 -14.02 -15.49
C ALA A 536 -14.64 -14.82 -14.35
N VAL A 537 -14.92 -14.46 -13.10
CA VAL A 537 -14.45 -15.18 -11.91
C VAL A 537 -15.64 -15.79 -11.21
N GLN A 538 -15.66 -17.13 -11.08
CA GLN A 538 -16.78 -17.89 -10.50
C GLN A 538 -18.15 -17.55 -11.12
N GLY A 539 -18.18 -17.34 -12.44
CA GLY A 539 -19.38 -16.95 -13.16
C GLY A 539 -19.77 -15.48 -13.00
N THR A 540 -18.94 -14.63 -12.39
CA THR A 540 -19.21 -13.19 -12.26
C THR A 540 -18.29 -12.37 -13.17
N VAL A 541 -18.85 -11.46 -13.96
CA VAL A 541 -18.13 -10.45 -14.77
C VAL A 541 -18.46 -9.06 -14.26
N VAL A 542 -17.49 -8.17 -14.17
CA VAL A 542 -17.71 -6.76 -13.82
C VAL A 542 -17.54 -5.92 -15.07
N ALA A 543 -18.45 -4.99 -15.31
CA ALA A 543 -18.34 -4.02 -16.41
C ALA A 543 -18.91 -2.67 -16.00
N THR A 544 -18.36 -1.61 -16.59
CA THR A 544 -18.76 -0.22 -16.33
C THR A 544 -19.60 0.31 -17.50
N PHE A 545 -20.75 0.93 -17.23
CA PHE A 545 -21.64 1.46 -18.27
C PHE A 545 -21.95 2.94 -18.05
N ALA A 546 -21.94 3.74 -19.12
CA ALA A 546 -22.35 5.14 -19.07
C ALA A 546 -23.88 5.25 -19.19
N ILE A 547 -24.58 5.57 -18.10
CA ILE A 547 -26.04 5.77 -18.11
C ILE A 547 -26.33 7.27 -18.15
N THR A 548 -26.61 7.78 -19.35
CA THR A 548 -26.91 9.19 -19.59
C THR A 548 -28.41 9.49 -19.50
N ALA A 549 -28.78 10.77 -19.38
CA ALA A 549 -30.18 11.20 -19.36
C ALA A 549 -30.98 10.82 -20.62
N GLY A 550 -30.29 10.59 -21.75
CA GLY A 550 -30.89 10.11 -23.00
C GLY A 550 -31.05 8.59 -23.09
N THR A 551 -30.60 7.84 -22.08
CA THR A 551 -30.66 6.37 -22.11
C THR A 551 -32.10 5.90 -22.05
N SER A 552 -32.45 4.93 -22.90
CA SER A 552 -33.80 4.38 -22.95
C SER A 552 -34.18 3.69 -21.63
N LEU A 553 -35.42 3.90 -21.19
CA LEU A 553 -35.95 3.37 -19.93
C LEU A 553 -36.40 1.90 -20.04
N GLY A 554 -36.70 1.30 -18.89
CA GLY A 554 -37.26 -0.04 -18.74
C GLY A 554 -36.21 -1.13 -18.50
N ALA A 555 -36.67 -2.38 -18.43
CA ALA A 555 -35.80 -3.55 -18.33
C ALA A 555 -34.91 -3.66 -19.58
N LYS A 556 -33.64 -4.00 -19.37
CA LYS A 556 -32.60 -4.14 -20.38
C LYS A 556 -31.94 -5.50 -20.26
N ASP A 557 -31.66 -6.07 -21.42
CA ASP A 557 -30.88 -7.29 -21.52
C ASP A 557 -29.41 -6.99 -21.23
N MET A 558 -28.79 -7.90 -20.50
CA MET A 558 -27.36 -7.89 -20.23
C MET A 558 -26.72 -9.04 -21.00
N ILE A 559 -25.78 -8.72 -21.88
CA ILE A 559 -25.14 -9.69 -22.78
C ILE A 559 -23.65 -9.72 -22.51
N VAL A 560 -23.11 -10.90 -22.24
CA VAL A 560 -21.68 -11.16 -22.07
C VAL A 560 -21.21 -12.12 -23.15
N THR A 561 -20.24 -11.67 -23.95
CA THR A 561 -19.71 -12.43 -25.08
C THR A 561 -18.28 -12.84 -24.79
N PHE A 562 -18.00 -14.12 -24.95
CA PHE A 562 -16.66 -14.70 -24.92
C PHE A 562 -16.24 -15.10 -26.34
N PRO A 563 -14.93 -15.18 -26.62
CA PRO A 563 -14.44 -15.67 -27.90
C PRO A 563 -14.78 -17.16 -28.06
N PRO A 564 -14.64 -17.70 -29.28
CA PRO A 564 -14.93 -19.10 -29.54
C PRO A 564 -14.04 -20.04 -28.72
N PRO A 565 -14.56 -21.19 -28.28
CA PRO A 565 -13.76 -22.19 -27.59
C PRO A 565 -12.71 -22.83 -28.54
N PRO A 566 -11.58 -23.32 -28.00
CA PRO A 566 -10.58 -24.03 -28.81
C PRO A 566 -11.19 -25.26 -29.53
N PRO A 567 -10.69 -25.62 -30.73
CA PRO A 567 -11.10 -26.85 -31.41
C PRO A 567 -10.93 -28.09 -30.50
N PRO A 568 -11.82 -29.11 -30.59
CA PRO A 568 -12.80 -29.36 -31.64
C PRO A 568 -14.20 -28.73 -31.40
N ALA A 569 -14.35 -27.83 -30.42
CA ALA A 569 -15.64 -27.21 -30.13
C ALA A 569 -16.11 -26.23 -31.24
N PRO A 570 -17.43 -25.95 -31.35
CA PRO A 570 -17.96 -25.01 -32.34
C PRO A 570 -17.25 -23.66 -32.29
N GLN A 571 -16.78 -23.16 -33.42
CA GLN A 571 -15.97 -21.94 -33.54
C GLN A 571 -16.80 -20.63 -33.51
N ASN A 572 -17.92 -20.65 -32.79
CA ASN A 572 -18.76 -19.46 -32.58
C ASN A 572 -18.50 -18.86 -31.20
N ASN A 573 -18.70 -17.56 -31.06
CA ASN A 573 -18.65 -16.88 -29.77
C ASN A 573 -19.64 -17.50 -28.77
N VAL A 574 -19.21 -17.59 -27.52
CA VAL A 574 -20.03 -18.07 -26.40
C VAL A 574 -20.74 -16.84 -25.82
N VAL A 575 -22.08 -16.80 -25.93
CA VAL A 575 -22.89 -15.63 -25.54
C VAL A 575 -23.81 -15.99 -24.37
N PHE A 576 -23.70 -15.25 -23.28
CA PHE A 576 -24.64 -15.33 -22.16
C PHE A 576 -25.57 -14.11 -22.19
N THR A 577 -26.87 -14.36 -22.27
CA THR A 577 -27.90 -13.33 -22.26
C THR A 577 -28.74 -13.44 -20.99
N LEU A 578 -28.71 -12.40 -20.16
CA LEU A 578 -29.59 -12.20 -19.03
C LEU A 578 -30.75 -11.30 -19.48
N THR A 579 -31.84 -11.91 -19.95
CA THR A 579 -33.02 -11.18 -20.43
C THR A 579 -33.64 -10.38 -19.30
N GLY A 580 -33.84 -9.07 -19.52
CA GLY A 580 -34.31 -8.15 -18.49
C GLY A 580 -33.41 -8.09 -17.24
N GLY A 581 -32.13 -8.45 -17.37
CA GLY A 581 -31.21 -8.60 -16.25
C GLY A 581 -30.92 -7.31 -15.48
N PHE A 582 -31.25 -6.14 -16.02
CA PHE A 582 -31.02 -4.85 -15.36
C PHE A 582 -32.07 -3.80 -15.76
N THR A 583 -32.57 -2.99 -14.84
CA THR A 583 -33.63 -2.01 -15.12
C THR A 583 -33.13 -0.57 -15.09
N ILE A 584 -33.46 0.22 -16.12
CA ILE A 584 -33.19 1.66 -16.16
C ILE A 584 -34.49 2.43 -15.87
N ASN A 585 -34.53 3.09 -14.72
CA ASN A 585 -35.67 3.85 -14.21
C ASN A 585 -35.62 5.32 -14.67
N PRO A 586 -36.78 6.01 -14.68
CA PRO A 586 -36.89 7.42 -15.06
C PRO A 586 -35.89 8.37 -14.42
#